data_AF-A0A1J5F3G3-F1
#
_entry.id   AF-A0A1J5F3G3-F1
#
_cell.length_a   1.000
_cell.length_b   1.000
_cell.length_c   1.000
_cell.angle_alpha   90.00
_cell.angle_beta   90.00
_cell.angle_gamma   90.00
#
_symmetry.space_group_name_H-M   'P 1'
#
loop_
_entity.id
_entity.type
_entity.pdbx_description
1 polymer ?
#
loop_
_entity_poly.entity_id
_entity_poly.type
_entity_poly.pdbx_seq_one_letter_code
_entity_poly.pdbx_strand_id
1 'polypeptide(L)'
;MNLSNFNWKATLLSLWVIFSFLYISWNIYEGFKISVMQNAYIAGQTDTVNKLLEQAQNKECKPFNVYVGDKKADLINVTCLQQSSKETSTPVVPQK
;
A
#
# COMPACT_ATOMS: atom_id res chain seq x y z
N MET A 1 40.37 -25.91 34.93
CA MET A 1 40.87 -25.04 33.83
C MET A 1 41.44 -23.79 34.47
N ASN A 2 42.76 -23.61 34.39
CA ASN A 2 43.45 -22.42 34.90
C ASN A 2 43.08 -21.19 34.06
N LEU A 3 42.22 -20.31 34.60
CA LEU A 3 41.98 -18.96 34.07
C LEU A 3 43.14 -18.05 34.48
N SER A 4 44.34 -18.40 34.02
CA SER A 4 45.56 -17.63 34.24
C SER A 4 45.58 -16.44 33.27
N ASN A 5 45.68 -15.23 33.82
CA ASN A 5 45.93 -13.96 33.10
C ASN A 5 44.82 -13.49 32.17
N PHE A 6 43.56 -13.61 32.58
CA PHE A 6 42.47 -12.99 31.85
C PHE A 6 42.48 -11.48 32.10
N ASN A 7 42.82 -10.70 31.07
CA ASN A 7 42.66 -9.24 31.08
C ASN A 7 41.17 -8.91 31.10
N TRP A 8 40.56 -9.05 32.27
CA TRP A 8 39.11 -8.99 32.50
C TRP A 8 38.48 -7.71 31.92
N LYS A 9 39.20 -6.59 32.01
CA LYS A 9 38.81 -5.32 31.40
C LYS A 9 38.74 -5.39 29.86
N ALA A 10 39.71 -6.04 29.23
CA ALA A 10 39.74 -6.21 27.78
C ALA A 10 38.61 -7.12 27.31
N THR A 11 38.33 -8.21 28.03
CA THR A 11 37.21 -9.10 27.68
C THR A 11 35.85 -8.41 27.83
N LEU A 12 35.63 -7.66 28.92
CA LEU A 12 34.41 -6.87 29.08
C LEU A 12 34.22 -5.86 27.95
N LEU A 13 35.30 -5.18 27.55
CA LEU A 13 35.27 -4.25 26.43
C LEU A 13 34.97 -4.95 25.10
N SER A 14 35.64 -6.07 24.80
CA SER A 14 35.39 -6.83 23.57
C SER A 14 33.96 -7.36 23.52
N LEU A 15 33.44 -7.88 24.63
CA LEU A 15 32.06 -8.36 24.72
C LEU A 15 31.07 -7.21 24.51
N TRP A 16 31.31 -6.06 25.13
CA TRP A 16 30.46 -4.87 24.97
C TRP A 16 30.41 -4.37 23.53
N VAL A 17 31.55 -4.33 22.84
CA VAL A 17 31.62 -3.94 21.42
C VAL A 17 30.81 -4.91 20.56
N ILE A 18 30.97 -6.23 20.77
CA ILE A 18 30.24 -7.25 20.00
C ILE A 18 28.74 -7.11 20.22
N PHE A 19 28.29 -6.97 21.47
CA PHE A 19 26.87 -6.77 21.79
C PHE A 19 26.32 -5.47 21.19
N SER A 20 27.09 -4.39 21.20
CA SER A 20 26.70 -3.12 20.61
C SER A 20 26.52 -3.24 19.09
N PHE A 21 27.46 -3.91 18.41
CA PHE A 21 27.35 -4.16 16.98
C PHE A 21 26.12 -5.00 16.64
N LEU A 22 25.90 -6.11 17.36
CA LEU A 22 24.74 -6.96 17.16
C LEU A 22 23.43 -6.18 17.35
N TYR A 23 23.36 -5.35 18.40
CA TYR A 23 22.18 -4.54 18.68
C TYR A 23 21.91 -3.51 17.56
N ILE A 24 22.94 -2.81 17.10
CA ILE A 24 22.82 -1.82 16.01
C ILE A 24 22.39 -2.51 14.72
N SER A 25 23.02 -3.62 14.35
CA SER A 25 22.67 -4.40 13.17
C SER A 25 21.21 -4.89 13.23
N TRP A 26 20.75 -5.36 14.39
CA TRP A 26 19.37 -5.77 14.58
C TRP A 26 18.39 -4.59 14.38
N ASN A 27 18.69 -3.43 14.98
CA ASN A 27 17.82 -2.26 14.88
C ASN A 27 17.72 -1.74 13.44
N ILE A 28 18.83 -1.75 12.70
CA ILE A 28 18.85 -1.40 11.27
C ILE A 28 18.02 -2.39 10.45
N TYR A 29 18.17 -3.69 10.72
CA TYR A 29 17.44 -4.73 10.00
C TYR A 29 15.92 -4.63 10.20
N GLU A 30 15.47 -4.43 11.43
CA GLU A 30 14.04 -4.23 11.73
C GLU A 30 13.50 -2.95 11.09
N GLY A 31 14.24 -1.84 11.17
CA GLY A 31 13.87 -0.60 10.50
C GLY A 31 13.75 -0.73 8.98
N PHE A 32 14.69 -1.46 8.36
CA PHE A 32 14.64 -1.74 6.92
C PHE A 32 13.47 -2.63 6.54
N LYS A 33 13.23 -3.72 7.30
CA LYS A 33 12.11 -4.62 7.07
C LYS A 33 10.77 -3.90 7.17
N ILE A 34 10.57 -3.09 8.23
CA ILE A 34 9.34 -2.34 8.44
C ILE A 34 9.13 -1.32 7.33
N SER A 35 10.15 -0.52 6.98
CA SER A 35 10.03 0.49 5.93
C SER A 35 9.78 -0.09 4.55
N VAL A 36 10.44 -1.20 4.18
CA VAL A 36 10.20 -1.88 2.90
C VAL A 36 8.80 -2.48 2.84
N MET A 37 8.35 -3.15 3.91
CA MET A 37 7.01 -3.72 3.97
C MET A 37 5.92 -2.63 3.89
N GLN A 38 6.12 -1.52 4.62
CA GLN A 38 5.19 -0.41 4.62
C GLN A 38 5.15 0.29 3.25
N ASN A 39 6.31 0.50 2.62
CA ASN A 39 6.38 1.06 1.28
C ASN A 39 5.74 0.16 0.23
N ALA A 40 5.96 -1.16 0.29
CA ALA A 40 5.32 -2.10 -0.62
C ALA A 40 3.79 -2.11 -0.44
N TYR A 41 3.30 -2.02 0.79
CA TYR A 41 1.88 -1.94 1.10
C TYR A 41 1.24 -0.65 0.57
N ILE A 42 1.89 0.50 0.78
CA ILE A 42 1.41 1.79 0.26
C ILE A 42 1.46 1.81 -1.28
N ALA A 43 2.53 1.28 -1.88
CA ALA A 43 2.67 1.19 -3.33
C ALA A 43 1.56 0.32 -3.95
N GLY A 44 1.27 -0.84 -3.36
CA GLY A 44 0.21 -1.74 -3.85
C GLY A 44 -1.20 -1.12 -3.75
N GLN A 45 -1.49 -0.41 -2.65
CA GLN A 45 -2.74 0.34 -2.53
C GLN A 45 -2.82 1.45 -3.59
N THR A 46 -1.74 2.20 -3.78
CA THR A 46 -1.69 3.31 -4.76
C THR A 46 -1.90 2.80 -6.19
N ASP A 47 -1.24 1.70 -6.57
CA ASP A 47 -1.41 1.06 -7.89
C ASP A 47 -2.86 0.59 -8.10
N THR A 48 -3.46 -0.03 -7.08
CA THR A 48 -4.87 -0.49 -7.14
C THR A 48 -5.82 0.69 -7.35
N VAL A 49 -5.65 1.77 -6.57
CA VAL A 49 -6.48 2.98 -6.70
C VAL A 49 -6.28 3.65 -8.06
N ASN A 50 -5.04 3.72 -8.56
CA ASN A 50 -4.76 4.29 -9.88
C ASN A 50 -5.42 3.51 -11.02
N LYS A 51 -5.42 2.17 -10.96
CA LYS A 51 -6.11 1.33 -11.94
C LYS A 51 -7.63 1.56 -11.93
N LEU A 52 -8.22 1.68 -10.74
CA LEU A 52 -9.65 2.01 -10.60
C LEU A 52 -9.94 3.41 -11.15
N LEU A 53 -9.05 4.37 -10.91
CA LEU A 53 -9.19 5.73 -11.41
C LEU A 53 -9.10 5.79 -12.94
N GLU A 54 -8.16 5.06 -13.54
CA GLU A 54 -8.00 4.96 -14.98
C GLU A 54 -9.25 4.34 -15.64
N GLN A 55 -9.78 3.26 -15.06
CA GLN A 55 -11.03 2.64 -15.51
C GLN A 55 -12.24 3.58 -15.35
N ALA A 56 -12.31 4.34 -14.25
CA ALA A 56 -13.39 5.30 -14.00
C ALA A 56 -13.31 6.58 -14.85
N GLN A 57 -12.11 6.97 -15.30
CA GLN A 57 -11.90 8.11 -16.21
C GLN A 57 -12.12 7.73 -17.68
N ASN A 58 -12.20 6.43 -17.98
CA ASN A 58 -12.37 5.98 -19.35
C ASN A 58 -13.73 6.47 -19.89
N LYS A 59 -13.71 7.13 -21.05
CA LYS A 59 -14.84 7.85 -21.64
C LYS A 59 -15.99 6.93 -22.07
N GLU A 60 -15.77 5.62 -22.05
CA GLU A 60 -16.79 4.64 -22.41
C GLU A 60 -17.93 4.54 -21.41
N CYS A 61 -17.79 5.10 -20.19
CA CYS A 61 -18.86 5.16 -19.17
C CYS A 61 -19.54 3.80 -18.90
N LYS A 62 -18.79 2.70 -19.05
CA LYS A 62 -19.29 1.34 -18.82
C LYS A 62 -19.09 0.95 -17.35
N PRO A 63 -20.04 0.20 -16.75
CA PRO A 63 -19.80 -0.45 -15.47
C PRO A 63 -18.60 -1.39 -15.57
N PHE A 64 -17.72 -1.36 -14.58
CA PHE A 64 -16.60 -2.28 -14.46
C PHE A 64 -16.66 -3.03 -13.13
N ASN A 65 -16.17 -4.26 -13.13
CA ASN A 65 -16.30 -5.18 -12.01
C ASN A 65 -15.02 -5.10 -11.17
N VAL A 66 -15.17 -4.84 -9.87
CA VAL A 66 -14.06 -4.86 -8.91
C VAL A 66 -14.22 -6.03 -7.95
N TYR A 67 -13.10 -6.71 -7.69
CA TYR A 67 -13.04 -7.91 -6.88
C TYR A 67 -12.12 -7.67 -5.67
N VAL A 68 -12.60 -7.98 -4.48
CA VAL A 68 -11.81 -7.97 -3.23
C VAL A 68 -12.08 -9.28 -2.49
N GLY A 69 -11.14 -10.23 -2.60
CA GLY A 69 -11.36 -11.60 -2.13
C GLY A 69 -12.56 -12.23 -2.85
N ASP A 70 -13.54 -12.71 -2.08
CA ASP A 70 -14.76 -13.32 -2.62
C ASP A 70 -15.88 -12.29 -2.91
N LYS A 71 -15.64 -11.01 -2.65
CA LYS A 71 -16.64 -9.94 -2.84
C LYS A 71 -16.47 -9.30 -4.20
N LYS A 72 -17.59 -9.15 -4.91
CA LYS A 72 -17.71 -8.51 -6.22
C LYS A 72 -18.59 -7.26 -6.09
N ALA A 73 -18.17 -6.16 -6.70
CA ALA A 73 -18.99 -4.97 -6.85
C ALA A 73 -18.86 -4.40 -8.27
N ASP A 74 -19.98 -3.99 -8.85
CA ASP A 74 -20.02 -3.29 -10.13
C ASP A 74 -19.95 -1.79 -9.86
N LEU A 75 -18.87 -1.15 -10.32
CA LEU A 75 -18.64 0.27 -10.15
C LEU A 75 -18.89 1.01 -11.47
N ILE A 76 -19.46 2.20 -11.37
CA ILE A 76 -19.62 3.13 -12.48
C ILE A 76 -19.35 4.54 -11.98
N ASN A 77 -18.76 5.38 -12.82
CA ASN A 77 -18.52 6.77 -12.48
C ASN A 77 -19.86 7.53 -12.35
N VAL A 78 -20.05 8.20 -11.21
CA VAL A 78 -21.26 8.98 -10.93
C VAL A 78 -21.46 10.14 -11.91
N THR A 79 -20.40 10.67 -12.51
CA THR A 79 -20.53 11.69 -13.57
C THR A 79 -21.21 11.14 -14.81
N CYS A 80 -20.92 9.89 -15.18
CA CYS A 80 -21.59 9.20 -16.29
C CYS A 80 -23.07 8.94 -15.98
N LEU A 81 -23.41 8.56 -14.75
CA LEU A 81 -24.81 8.39 -14.32
C LEU A 81 -25.59 9.71 -14.42
N GLN A 82 -24.97 10.83 -14.03
CA GLN A 82 -25.61 12.15 -14.10
C GLN A 82 -25.79 12.65 -15.54
N GLN A 83 -24.91 12.27 -16.48
CA GLN A 83 -25.07 12.60 -17.90
C GLN A 83 -26.27 11.87 -18.51
N SER A 84 -26.48 10.59 -18.17
CA SER A 84 -27.65 9.83 -18.65
C SER A 84 -28.98 10.38 -18.11
N SER A 85 -28.99 10.90 -16.88
CA SER A 85 -30.15 11.61 -16.34
C SER A 85 -30.43 12.95 -17.02
N LYS A 86 -29.42 13.66 -17.56
CA LYS A 86 -29.62 14.92 -18.27
C LYS A 86 -30.19 14.74 -19.69
N GLU A 87 -29.86 13.66 -20.39
CA GLU A 87 -30.45 13.36 -21.70
C GLU A 87 -31.94 12.96 -21.61
N THR A 88 -32.37 12.44 -20.45
CA THR A 88 -33.78 12.05 -20.22
C THR A 88 -34.69 13.25 -19.88
N SER A 89 -34.13 14.45 -19.65
CA SER A 89 -34.90 15.68 -19.38
C SER A 89 -35.02 16.63 -20.56
N THR A 90 -35.02 16.12 -21.79
CA THR A 90 -35.55 16.91 -22.93
C THR A 90 -37.08 16.91 -22.81
N PRO A 91 -37.76 18.07 -22.74
CA PRO A 91 -39.21 18.09 -22.65
C PRO A 91 -39.78 17.49 -23.94
N VAL A 92 -40.60 16.46 -23.79
CA VAL A 92 -41.44 15.93 -24.87
C VAL A 92 -42.34 17.08 -25.34
N VAL A 93 -41.99 17.70 -26.48
CA VAL A 93 -42.88 18.60 -27.20
C VAL A 93 -43.92 17.71 -27.90
N PRO A 94 -45.22 17.83 -27.57
CA PRO A 94 -46.26 17.08 -28.26
C PRO A 94 -46.39 17.61 -29.69
N GLN A 95 -46.17 16.73 -30.67
CA GLN A 95 -46.48 16.97 -32.08
C GLN A 95 -48.00 17.09 -32.22
N LYS A 96 -48.48 18.21 -32.75
CA LYS A 96 -49.87 18.44 -33.18
C LYS A 96 -49.88 18.69 -34.68
#